data_AF-A0A9N9GBQ4-F1
#
_entry.id   AF-A0A9N9GBQ4-F1
#
_cell.length_a   1.000
_cell.length_b   1.000
_cell.length_c   1.000
_cell.angle_alpha   90.00
_cell.angle_beta   90.00
_cell.angle_gamma   90.00
#
_symmetry.space_group_name_H-M   'P 1'
#
loop_
_entity.id
_entity.type
_entity.pdbx_description
1 polymer ?
#
loop_
_entity_poly.entity_id
_entity_poly.type
_entity_poly.pdbx_seq_one_letter_code
_entity_poly.pdbx_strand_id
1 'polypeptide(L)'
;MPVENLEQIVKDNLIQKPGMPISRVEQVIAFSTPLNENCAVVISKFTVYAVRTVIYDPITKDMQIKRYPDFNPVNGYTSLRKALRQVIDVKLEREVNDALEVNKSSSVSQEKLDNNVRNILLIGRTGSGKSTLANILTNTNKFPESELSVSETHDIQSEEIVIEGIKYCIIDTPGISNTRLPFEEVLKKIIEGACLAKDGLYQILFVTNGKLTQAEIEVYNYIRTIIFDEGVSQYTTLVRTHAPNFQEKGMLYDDLKRIIKENDELVELFRSCRDFIYVNNPSLKEANNIEIVEETRDASRKELMKALGSCGEKTYKAKGLNSLSQRIKESITKEQILQRDLTTIADNGPHKELLTTLYREKIEETKTFTSQEIRKHITEKNQIEIQGDSSWQRTPQRTPTNLSVASNISTMSDNIIGAIIQGLIQGLVTV
;
A
#
# COMPACT_ATOMS: atom_id res chain seq x y z
N MET A 1 14.31 26.34 10.55
CA MET A 1 13.61 27.56 10.10
C MET A 1 12.48 27.14 9.17
N PRO A 2 11.31 27.80 9.15
CA PRO A 2 10.27 27.50 8.17
C PRO A 2 10.80 27.70 6.74
N VAL A 3 10.45 26.79 5.82
CA VAL A 3 10.84 26.85 4.39
C VAL A 3 10.39 28.15 3.73
N GLU A 4 9.31 28.75 4.21
CA GLU A 4 8.76 30.04 3.74
C GLU A 4 9.74 31.21 3.90
N ASN A 5 10.61 31.19 4.91
CA ASN A 5 11.66 32.21 5.06
C ASN A 5 12.84 31.95 4.12
N LEU A 6 13.05 30.70 3.67
CA LEU A 6 14.22 30.33 2.88
C LEU A 6 14.19 30.94 1.47
N GLU A 7 13.01 31.01 0.83
CA GLU A 7 12.89 31.60 -0.49
C GLU A 7 13.28 33.09 -0.48
N GLN A 8 12.79 33.82 0.53
CA GLN A 8 13.11 35.24 0.71
C GLN A 8 14.58 35.44 1.10
N ILE A 9 15.11 34.62 2.02
CA ILE A 9 16.53 34.62 2.40
C ILE A 9 17.42 34.38 1.18
N VAL A 10 17.08 33.42 0.32
CA VAL A 10 17.86 33.11 -0.89
C VAL A 10 17.80 34.30 -1.85
N LYS A 11 16.62 34.90 -2.08
CA LYS A 11 16.49 36.11 -2.89
C LYS A 11 17.38 37.23 -2.35
N ASP A 12 17.25 37.58 -1.07
CA ASP A 12 17.96 38.70 -0.45
C ASP A 12 19.49 38.52 -0.48
N ASN A 13 19.98 37.29 -0.30
CA ASN A 13 21.41 36.98 -0.33
C ASN A 13 22.00 36.84 -1.75
N LEU A 14 21.18 36.54 -2.77
CA LEU A 14 21.63 36.48 -4.17
C LEU A 14 22.06 37.85 -4.71
N ILE A 15 21.55 38.95 -4.15
CA ILE A 15 21.95 40.33 -4.50
C ILE A 15 23.46 40.52 -4.37
N GLN A 16 24.11 39.81 -3.44
CA GLN A 16 25.49 40.04 -3.04
C GLN A 16 26.51 39.14 -3.76
N LYS A 17 26.08 38.13 -4.54
CA LYS A 17 26.99 37.17 -5.20
C LYS A 17 27.29 37.56 -6.66
N PRO A 18 28.57 37.61 -7.08
CA PRO A 18 28.94 37.84 -8.48
C PRO A 18 28.38 36.73 -9.40
N GLY A 19 27.72 37.13 -10.50
CA GLY A 19 27.22 36.19 -11.53
C GLY A 19 25.77 35.71 -11.38
N MET A 20 25.00 36.25 -10.42
CA MET A 20 23.58 35.93 -10.24
C MET A 20 22.76 37.12 -9.69
N PRO A 21 22.67 38.25 -10.42
CA PRO A 21 21.92 39.40 -9.95
C PRO A 21 20.43 39.05 -9.80
N ILE A 22 19.79 39.55 -8.72
CA ILE A 22 18.36 39.33 -8.43
C ILE A 22 17.47 39.62 -9.65
N SER A 23 17.84 40.62 -10.46
CA SER A 23 17.10 41.06 -11.65
C SER A 23 16.98 40.00 -12.75
N ARG A 24 17.79 38.93 -12.66
CA ARG A 24 17.74 37.80 -13.58
C ARG A 24 17.06 36.58 -12.98
N VAL A 25 16.66 36.59 -11.71
CA VAL A 25 16.01 35.46 -11.04
C VAL A 25 14.53 35.43 -11.45
N GLU A 26 14.11 34.34 -12.07
CA GLU A 26 12.73 34.13 -12.54
C GLU A 26 11.94 33.27 -11.54
N GLN A 27 12.61 32.27 -10.95
CA GLN A 27 11.99 31.35 -10.01
C GLN A 27 13.00 30.93 -8.93
N VAL A 28 12.53 30.82 -7.69
CA VAL A 28 13.21 30.12 -6.61
C VAL A 28 12.26 29.04 -6.08
N ILE A 29 12.73 27.81 -5.96
CA ILE A 29 11.97 26.71 -5.35
C ILE A 29 12.80 26.20 -4.18
N ALA A 30 12.36 26.54 -2.97
CA ALA A 30 12.95 26.09 -1.73
C ALA A 30 12.47 24.69 -1.36
N PHE A 31 13.34 23.90 -0.73
CA PHE A 31 13.02 22.60 -0.18
C PHE A 31 13.95 22.29 1.00
N SER A 32 13.43 21.59 2.00
CA SER A 32 14.19 21.17 3.18
C SER A 32 14.45 19.68 3.10
N THR A 33 15.68 19.27 3.38
CA THR A 33 15.98 17.85 3.60
C THR A 33 15.55 17.46 5.02
N PRO A 34 15.23 16.18 5.30
CA PRO A 34 15.02 15.64 6.65
C PRO A 34 16.24 15.78 7.59
N LEU A 35 17.43 16.02 7.05
CA LEU A 35 18.62 16.43 7.81
C LEU A 35 18.60 17.94 8.17
N ASN A 36 17.49 18.64 7.92
CA ASN A 36 17.33 20.08 8.08
C ASN A 36 18.30 20.94 7.25
N GLU A 37 18.81 20.43 6.13
CA GLU A 37 19.55 21.25 5.19
C GLU A 37 18.58 22.15 4.42
N ASN A 38 18.87 23.44 4.39
CA ASN A 38 18.07 24.42 3.67
C ASN A 38 18.57 24.51 2.23
N CYS A 39 17.85 23.88 1.30
CA CYS A 39 18.20 23.88 -0.11
C CYS A 39 17.21 24.71 -0.93
N ALA A 40 17.71 25.28 -2.04
CA ALA A 40 16.86 25.91 -3.03
C ALA A 40 17.41 25.66 -4.43
N VAL A 41 16.52 25.57 -5.42
CA VAL A 41 16.92 25.64 -6.81
C VAL A 41 16.48 26.98 -7.38
N VAL A 42 17.40 27.66 -8.05
CA VAL A 42 17.22 29.01 -8.59
C VAL A 42 17.28 28.94 -10.11
N ILE A 43 16.24 29.46 -10.75
CA ILE A 43 16.21 29.69 -12.19
C ILE A 43 16.53 31.15 -12.47
N SER A 44 17.51 31.37 -13.33
CA SER A 44 17.84 32.71 -13.81
C SER A 44 17.86 32.80 -15.33
N LYS A 45 17.41 33.93 -15.87
CA LYS A 45 17.38 34.21 -17.32
C LYS A 45 18.55 35.07 -17.76
N PHE A 46 19.35 34.52 -18.67
CA PHE A 46 20.43 35.21 -19.38
C PHE A 46 20.10 35.21 -20.89
N THR A 47 21.02 34.74 -21.73
CA THR A 47 20.72 34.34 -23.13
C THR A 47 19.85 33.08 -23.18
N VAL A 48 19.96 32.25 -22.15
CA VAL A 48 19.23 31.00 -21.89
C VAL A 48 18.86 30.95 -20.42
N TYR A 49 17.91 30.08 -20.04
CA TYR A 49 17.60 29.84 -18.64
C TYR A 49 18.68 28.94 -18.02
N ALA A 50 19.19 29.32 -16.85
CA ALA A 50 20.17 28.58 -16.08
C ALA A 50 19.55 28.13 -14.76
N VAL A 51 19.80 26.88 -14.38
CA VAL A 51 19.35 26.27 -13.13
C VAL A 51 20.57 26.09 -12.22
N ARG A 52 20.50 26.55 -10.97
CA ARG A 52 21.57 26.34 -9.98
C ARG A 52 20.99 25.87 -8.66
N THR A 53 21.73 25.01 -7.97
CA THR A 53 21.38 24.58 -6.62
C THR A 53 22.10 25.45 -5.61
N VAL A 54 21.36 25.88 -4.60
CA VAL A 54 21.82 26.69 -3.49
C VAL A 54 21.66 25.88 -2.23
N ILE A 55 22.73 25.79 -1.44
CA ILE A 55 22.71 25.20 -0.10
C ILE A 55 22.98 26.34 0.88
N TYR A 56 22.06 26.53 1.82
CA TYR A 56 22.13 27.55 2.86
C TYR A 56 22.41 26.89 4.21
N ASP A 57 23.48 27.31 4.86
CA ASP A 57 23.80 26.89 6.21
C ASP A 57 23.24 27.96 7.19
N PRO A 58 22.22 27.62 8.01
CA PRO A 58 21.60 28.57 8.92
C PRO A 58 22.51 28.98 10.09
N ILE A 59 23.54 28.19 10.41
CA ILE A 59 24.47 28.44 11.52
C ILE A 59 25.51 29.47 11.08
N THR A 60 26.19 29.21 9.96
CA THR A 60 27.22 30.11 9.43
C THR A 60 26.63 31.28 8.64
N LYS A 61 25.35 31.20 8.27
CA LYS A 61 24.68 32.10 7.33
C LYS A 61 25.37 32.15 5.96
N ASP A 62 26.16 31.13 5.62
CA ASP A 62 26.83 31.03 4.33
C ASP A 62 25.91 30.40 3.28
N MET A 63 26.13 30.79 2.04
CA MET A 63 25.39 30.33 0.88
C MET A 63 26.35 29.77 -0.16
N GLN A 64 26.27 28.45 -0.37
CA GLN A 64 27.04 27.74 -1.37
C GLN A 64 26.21 27.53 -2.63
N ILE A 65 26.66 28.14 -3.74
CA ILE A 65 26.07 27.93 -5.05
C ILE A 65 26.83 26.78 -5.71
N LYS A 66 26.15 25.67 -5.94
CA LYS A 66 26.70 24.52 -6.65
C LYS A 66 25.98 24.39 -8.00
N ARG A 67 26.76 24.14 -9.06
CA ARG A 67 26.18 23.56 -10.27
C ARG A 67 25.84 22.10 -9.97
N TYR A 68 24.69 21.64 -10.42
CA TYR A 68 24.31 20.25 -10.23
C TYR A 68 25.32 19.34 -10.93
N PRO A 69 25.85 18.28 -10.28
CA PRO A 69 27.03 17.54 -10.77
C PRO A 69 26.87 16.90 -12.15
N ASP A 70 25.66 16.56 -12.57
CA ASP A 70 25.41 15.79 -13.79
C ASP A 70 25.15 16.64 -15.05
N PHE A 71 25.32 17.97 -14.99
CA PHE A 71 25.01 18.84 -16.12
C PHE A 71 26.23 19.59 -16.65
N ASN A 72 26.67 19.16 -17.84
CA ASN A 72 27.68 19.83 -18.64
C ASN A 72 27.17 21.25 -19.01
N PRO A 73 27.93 22.34 -18.75
CA PRO A 73 27.51 23.73 -19.00
C PRO A 73 27.26 24.14 -20.45
N VAL A 74 27.14 23.19 -21.39
CA VAL A 74 26.91 23.46 -22.81
C VAL A 74 25.45 23.81 -23.12
N ASN A 75 24.47 23.37 -22.30
CA ASN A 75 23.05 23.57 -22.63
C ASN A 75 22.28 24.28 -21.52
N GLY A 76 22.40 25.61 -21.44
CA GLY A 76 21.32 26.37 -20.81
C GLY A 76 20.00 26.14 -21.55
N TYR A 77 18.88 26.18 -20.83
CA TYR A 77 17.59 25.81 -21.39
C TYR A 77 17.05 26.93 -22.28
N THR A 78 16.71 26.58 -23.53
CA THR A 78 16.08 27.50 -24.48
C THR A 78 14.66 27.92 -24.06
N SER A 79 14.06 27.21 -23.10
CA SER A 79 12.70 27.43 -22.62
C SER A 79 12.63 27.32 -21.10
N LEU A 80 11.88 28.22 -20.48
CA LEU A 80 11.58 28.21 -19.05
C LEU A 80 10.93 26.89 -18.61
N ARG A 81 10.07 26.31 -19.45
CA ARG A 81 9.41 25.02 -19.18
C ARG A 81 10.42 23.90 -18.95
N LYS A 82 11.47 23.83 -19.79
CA LYS A 82 12.53 22.82 -19.63
C LYS A 82 13.35 23.05 -18.35
N ALA A 83 13.63 24.31 -18.01
CA ALA A 83 14.33 24.66 -16.78
C ALA A 83 13.49 24.30 -15.54
N LEU A 84 12.21 24.67 -15.49
CA LEU A 84 11.29 24.33 -14.38
C LEU A 84 11.14 22.82 -14.21
N ARG A 85 11.00 22.09 -15.31
CA ARG A 85 10.91 20.62 -15.25
C ARG A 85 12.15 19.99 -14.61
N GLN A 86 13.34 20.49 -14.93
CA GLN A 86 14.57 20.05 -14.26
C GLN A 86 14.57 20.39 -12.77
N VAL A 87 14.11 21.58 -12.39
CA VAL A 87 14.04 21.97 -10.97
C VAL A 87 13.18 20.99 -10.18
N ILE A 88 12.01 20.63 -10.73
CA ILE A 88 11.11 19.65 -10.12
C ILE A 88 11.83 18.30 -9.96
N ASP A 89 12.56 17.85 -10.98
CA ASP A 89 13.31 16.58 -10.93
C ASP A 89 14.40 16.57 -9.85
N VAL A 90 15.20 17.63 -9.77
CA VAL A 90 16.25 17.75 -8.75
C VAL A 90 15.67 17.81 -7.33
N LYS A 91 14.58 18.56 -7.14
CA LYS A 91 13.90 18.63 -5.85
C LYS A 91 13.36 17.26 -5.46
N LEU A 92 12.67 16.59 -6.40
CA LEU A 92 12.06 15.29 -6.19
C LEU A 92 13.09 14.22 -5.85
N GLU A 93 14.19 14.12 -6.60
CA GLU A 93 15.27 13.15 -6.34
C GLU A 93 15.85 13.29 -4.93
N ARG A 94 16.09 14.54 -4.50
CA ARG A 94 16.61 14.80 -3.15
C ARG A 94 15.62 14.40 -2.06
N GLU A 95 14.37 14.88 -2.14
CA GLU A 95 13.37 14.56 -1.12
C GLU A 95 13.06 13.06 -1.05
N VAL A 96 13.11 12.34 -2.17
CA VAL A 96 12.93 10.88 -2.21
C VAL A 96 14.10 10.16 -1.57
N ASN A 97 15.35 10.47 -1.95
CA ASN A 97 16.53 9.83 -1.38
C ASN A 97 16.54 9.98 0.14
N ASP A 98 16.24 11.19 0.60
CA ASP A 98 16.15 11.50 2.01
C ASP A 98 15.04 10.70 2.73
N ALA A 99 13.83 10.64 2.16
CA ALA A 99 12.71 9.88 2.72
C ALA A 99 13.02 8.37 2.83
N LEU A 100 13.89 7.86 1.95
CA LEU A 100 14.32 6.45 1.96
C LEU A 100 15.51 6.20 2.90
N GLU A 101 16.41 7.17 3.09
CA GLU A 101 17.56 7.07 4.00
C GLU A 101 17.15 7.12 5.48
N VAL A 102 16.16 7.96 5.83
CA VAL A 102 15.58 8.00 7.18
C VAL A 102 15.03 6.62 7.61
N ASN A 103 14.58 5.81 6.66
CA ASN A 103 14.11 4.44 6.91
C ASN A 103 15.24 3.42 7.11
N LYS A 104 16.50 3.75 6.78
CA LYS A 104 17.67 2.88 6.99
C LYS A 104 18.38 3.17 8.32
N SER A 105 18.46 4.44 8.72
CA SER A 105 19.20 4.88 9.91
C SER A 105 18.45 4.64 11.24
N SER A 106 17.16 4.32 11.19
CA SER A 106 16.33 3.96 12.37
C SER A 106 16.61 2.55 12.93
N SER A 107 17.69 1.88 12.51
CA SER A 107 18.06 0.53 12.97
C SER A 107 19.12 0.46 14.07
N VAL A 108 19.65 1.58 14.58
CA VAL A 108 20.61 1.56 15.70
C VAL A 108 20.40 2.71 16.69
N SER A 109 19.62 2.45 17.73
CA SER A 109 19.92 2.86 19.12
C SER A 109 18.95 2.13 20.05
N GLN A 110 19.52 1.34 20.97
CA GLN A 110 18.79 0.71 22.06
C GLN A 110 18.45 1.76 23.12
N GLU A 111 17.17 2.08 23.27
CA GLU A 111 16.55 2.25 24.59
C GLU A 111 15.22 1.49 24.61
N LYS A 112 15.04 0.67 25.65
CA LYS A 112 13.95 -0.27 25.82
C LYS A 112 12.76 0.41 26.50
N LEU A 113 11.59 -0.01 26.03
CA LEU A 113 10.23 0.05 26.57
C LEU A 113 9.34 1.21 26.07
N ASP A 114 8.19 0.79 25.52
CA ASP A 114 6.97 1.54 25.16
C ASP A 114 6.86 2.18 23.75
N ASN A 115 6.59 1.33 22.74
CA ASN A 115 5.49 1.47 21.74
C ASN A 115 5.73 0.65 20.44
N ASN A 116 5.84 -0.68 20.52
CA ASN A 116 5.84 -1.49 19.29
C ASN A 116 4.39 -1.61 18.78
N VAL A 117 4.05 -0.90 17.71
CA VAL A 117 2.70 -0.89 17.13
C VAL A 117 2.48 -2.17 16.34
N ARG A 118 1.43 -2.94 16.67
CA ARG A 118 1.03 -4.13 15.91
C ARG A 118 0.19 -3.72 14.70
N ASN A 119 0.84 -3.64 13.53
CA ASN A 119 0.18 -3.25 12.28
C ASN A 119 -0.61 -4.43 11.69
N ILE A 120 -1.90 -4.22 11.40
CA ILE A 120 -2.80 -5.21 10.81
C ILE A 120 -3.30 -4.67 9.48
N LEU A 121 -2.97 -5.36 8.38
CA LEU A 121 -3.36 -4.97 7.04
C LEU A 121 -4.59 -5.76 6.57
N LEU A 122 -5.65 -5.07 6.18
CA LEU A 122 -6.86 -5.70 5.63
C LEU A 122 -6.76 -5.70 4.11
N ILE A 123 -6.85 -6.88 3.48
CA ILE A 123 -6.90 -7.05 2.03
C ILE A 123 -8.14 -7.86 1.64
N GLY A 124 -8.65 -7.69 0.42
CA GLY A 124 -9.84 -8.41 -0.02
C GLY A 124 -10.70 -7.64 -1.01
N ARG A 125 -11.62 -8.33 -1.66
CA ARG A 125 -12.49 -7.77 -2.70
C ARG A 125 -13.31 -6.58 -2.20
N THR A 126 -13.70 -5.67 -3.08
CA THR A 126 -14.72 -4.67 -2.75
C THR A 126 -16.02 -5.37 -2.31
N GLY A 127 -16.66 -4.83 -1.28
CA GLY A 127 -17.88 -5.41 -0.70
C GLY A 127 -17.66 -6.61 0.22
N SER A 128 -16.42 -7.06 0.44
CA SER A 128 -16.12 -8.16 1.38
C SER A 128 -16.32 -7.80 2.87
N GLY A 129 -16.58 -6.51 3.16
CA GLY A 129 -16.82 -6.04 4.53
C GLY A 129 -15.55 -5.67 5.32
N LYS A 130 -14.43 -5.37 4.65
CA LYS A 130 -13.17 -4.94 5.32
C LYS A 130 -13.35 -3.75 6.25
N SER A 131 -13.99 -2.67 5.80
CA SER A 131 -14.19 -1.46 6.60
C SER A 131 -15.10 -1.71 7.81
N THR A 132 -16.16 -2.52 7.64
CA THR A 132 -16.99 -2.99 8.76
C THR A 132 -16.21 -3.86 9.72
N LEU A 133 -15.35 -4.75 9.21
CA LEU A 133 -14.46 -5.57 10.03
C LEU A 133 -13.47 -4.69 10.83
N ALA A 134 -12.94 -3.63 10.22
CA ALA A 134 -12.08 -2.65 10.88
C ALA A 134 -12.82 -1.92 12.00
N ASN A 135 -14.07 -1.51 11.77
CA ASN A 135 -14.92 -0.91 12.80
C ASN A 135 -15.17 -1.88 13.97
N ILE A 136 -15.49 -3.16 13.69
CA ILE A 136 -15.68 -4.19 14.72
C ILE A 136 -14.39 -4.43 15.51
N LEU A 137 -13.26 -4.52 14.82
CA LEU A 137 -11.95 -4.75 15.43
C LEU A 137 -11.45 -3.55 16.23
N THR A 138 -11.79 -2.33 15.84
CA THR A 138 -11.46 -1.12 16.59
C THR A 138 -12.48 -0.77 17.68
N ASN A 139 -13.68 -1.34 17.62
CA ASN A 139 -14.86 -0.91 18.39
C ASN A 139 -15.17 0.59 18.15
N THR A 140 -15.08 1.01 16.88
CA THR A 140 -15.34 2.39 16.45
C THR A 140 -16.18 2.42 15.18
N ASN A 141 -16.56 3.61 14.72
CA ASN A 141 -17.21 3.84 13.42
C ASN A 141 -16.37 4.81 12.55
N LYS A 142 -15.04 4.70 12.63
CA LYS A 142 -14.12 5.61 11.94
C LYS A 142 -13.88 5.23 10.47
N PHE A 143 -14.06 3.97 10.12
CA PHE A 143 -13.99 3.50 8.74
C PHE A 143 -15.37 3.63 8.09
N PRO A 144 -15.53 4.31 6.95
CA PRO A 144 -16.80 4.39 6.24
C PRO A 144 -17.26 2.99 5.81
N GLU A 145 -18.45 2.57 6.27
CA GLU A 145 -19.08 1.32 5.86
C GLU A 145 -20.35 1.58 5.05
N SER A 146 -20.56 0.80 3.98
CA SER A 146 -21.72 0.93 3.08
C SER A 146 -22.00 -0.39 2.38
N GLU A 147 -23.27 -0.78 2.26
CA GLU A 147 -23.70 -1.93 1.45
C GLU A 147 -24.05 -1.52 0.00
N LEU A 148 -23.88 -0.25 -0.35
CA LEU A 148 -24.15 0.25 -1.69
C LEU A 148 -23.12 -0.27 -2.72
N SER A 149 -23.55 -0.42 -3.97
CA SER A 149 -22.75 -0.97 -5.08
C SER A 149 -21.48 -0.15 -5.43
N VAL A 150 -21.28 1.01 -4.82
CA VAL A 150 -20.12 1.88 -5.01
C VAL A 150 -19.31 1.90 -3.71
N SER A 151 -18.04 1.53 -3.80
CA SER A 151 -17.10 1.58 -2.67
C SER A 151 -16.95 3.01 -2.16
N GLU A 152 -17.16 3.25 -0.86
CA GLU A 152 -16.88 4.55 -0.22
C GLU A 152 -15.37 4.73 0.08
N THR A 153 -14.64 3.62 0.25
CA THR A 153 -13.20 3.63 0.48
C THR A 153 -12.46 3.73 -0.86
N HIS A 154 -12.02 4.94 -1.20
CA HIS A 154 -11.22 5.23 -2.40
C HIS A 154 -9.72 5.28 -2.12
N ASP A 155 -9.33 5.51 -0.87
CA ASP A 155 -7.95 5.58 -0.40
C ASP A 155 -7.74 4.73 0.86
N ILE A 156 -6.49 4.45 1.18
CA ILE A 156 -6.11 3.70 2.37
C ILE A 156 -6.47 4.51 3.61
N GLN A 157 -7.05 3.83 4.59
CA GLN A 157 -7.37 4.41 5.89
C GLN A 157 -6.63 3.64 6.97
N SER A 158 -6.15 4.34 7.99
CA SER A 158 -5.47 3.73 9.12
C SER A 158 -5.92 4.34 10.43
N GLU A 159 -6.13 3.50 11.44
CA GLU A 159 -6.52 3.94 12.78
C GLU A 159 -5.65 3.23 13.83
N GLU A 160 -5.09 4.02 14.76
CA GLU A 160 -4.35 3.49 15.90
C GLU A 160 -5.27 3.35 17.12
N ILE A 161 -5.23 2.19 17.77
CA ILE A 161 -6.03 1.90 18.97
C ILE A 161 -5.17 1.20 20.02
N VAL A 162 -5.63 1.22 21.26
CA VAL A 162 -5.04 0.43 22.35
C VAL A 162 -6.05 -0.61 22.81
N ILE A 163 -5.70 -1.88 22.74
CA ILE A 163 -6.51 -3.00 23.24
C ILE A 163 -5.66 -3.74 24.27
N GLU A 164 -6.17 -3.86 25.51
CA GLU A 164 -5.49 -4.57 26.61
C GLU A 164 -4.03 -4.11 26.83
N GLY A 165 -3.79 -2.81 26.68
CA GLY A 165 -2.44 -2.21 26.84
C GLY A 165 -1.53 -2.38 25.62
N ILE A 166 -1.98 -3.03 24.55
CA ILE A 166 -1.22 -3.23 23.31
C ILE A 166 -1.72 -2.25 22.25
N LYS A 167 -0.80 -1.52 21.62
CA LYS A 167 -1.10 -0.57 20.55
C LYS A 167 -1.19 -1.30 19.21
N TYR A 168 -2.31 -1.18 18.53
CA TYR A 168 -2.57 -1.72 17.19
C TYR A 168 -2.76 -0.58 16.19
N CYS A 169 -2.36 -0.81 14.94
CA CYS A 169 -2.71 0.05 13.81
C CYS A 169 -3.45 -0.78 12.78
N ILE A 170 -4.73 -0.47 12.56
CA ILE A 170 -5.57 -1.17 11.58
C ILE A 170 -5.50 -0.40 10.27
N ILE A 171 -5.03 -1.04 9.21
CA ILE A 171 -4.85 -0.45 7.88
C ILE A 171 -5.89 -1.08 6.95
N ASP A 172 -6.95 -0.33 6.66
CA ASP A 172 -7.96 -0.71 5.68
C ASP A 172 -7.54 -0.27 4.28
N THR A 173 -7.58 -1.19 3.33
CA THR A 173 -7.23 -0.92 1.93
C THR A 173 -8.47 -0.84 1.05
N PRO A 174 -8.45 0.00 -0.01
CA PRO A 174 -9.47 -0.05 -1.04
C PRO A 174 -9.64 -1.49 -1.56
N GLY A 175 -10.90 -1.92 -1.72
CA GLY A 175 -11.16 -3.29 -2.15
C GLY A 175 -10.64 -3.58 -3.55
N ILE A 176 -10.28 -4.85 -3.77
CA ILE A 176 -10.00 -5.40 -5.11
C ILE A 176 -11.33 -5.33 -5.88
N SER A 177 -11.57 -4.29 -6.66
CA SER A 177 -12.87 -4.08 -7.31
C SER A 177 -13.01 -4.95 -8.55
N ASN A 178 -14.19 -5.56 -8.67
CA ASN A 178 -14.69 -6.15 -9.91
C ASN A 178 -14.86 -5.02 -10.96
N THR A 179 -14.29 -5.23 -12.16
CA THR A 179 -14.44 -4.51 -13.46
C THR A 179 -14.03 -3.05 -13.69
N ARG A 180 -13.63 -2.22 -12.71
CA ARG A 180 -13.32 -0.79 -12.99
C ARG A 180 -11.88 -0.32 -12.76
N LEU A 181 -11.10 -0.97 -11.90
CA LEU A 181 -9.71 -0.60 -11.66
C LEU A 181 -8.75 -1.61 -12.31
N PRO A 182 -7.66 -1.16 -12.96
CA PRO A 182 -6.62 -2.05 -13.43
C PRO A 182 -6.00 -2.82 -12.25
N PHE A 183 -5.65 -4.09 -12.48
CA PHE A 183 -5.05 -4.95 -11.45
C PHE A 183 -3.76 -4.36 -10.87
N GLU A 184 -3.02 -3.56 -11.65
CA GLU A 184 -1.82 -2.89 -11.18
C GLU A 184 -2.09 -1.87 -10.07
N GLU A 185 -3.20 -1.14 -10.15
CA GLU A 185 -3.59 -0.16 -9.14
C GLU A 185 -3.97 -0.85 -7.82
N VAL A 186 -4.57 -2.04 -7.90
CA VAL A 186 -4.86 -2.85 -6.71
C VAL A 186 -3.57 -3.24 -5.99
N LEU A 187 -2.59 -3.80 -6.72
CA LEU A 187 -1.31 -4.18 -6.14
C LEU A 187 -0.57 -2.97 -5.56
N LYS A 188 -0.62 -1.81 -6.25
CA LYS A 188 -0.05 -0.56 -5.77
C LYS A 188 -0.66 -0.13 -4.44
N LYS A 189 -1.99 -0.16 -4.30
CA LYS A 189 -2.68 0.19 -3.03
C LYS A 189 -2.31 -0.76 -1.89
N ILE A 190 -2.10 -2.04 -2.16
CA ILE A 190 -1.65 -2.99 -1.14
C ILE A 190 -0.20 -2.69 -0.71
N ILE A 191 0.68 -2.34 -1.65
CA ILE A 191 2.05 -1.91 -1.35
C ILE A 191 2.06 -0.60 -0.54
N GLU A 192 1.24 0.38 -0.94
CA GLU A 192 1.05 1.63 -0.19
C GLU A 192 0.65 1.34 1.27
N GLY A 193 -0.35 0.46 1.47
CA GLY A 193 -0.80 0.07 2.81
C GLY A 193 0.28 -0.64 3.61
N ALA A 194 1.01 -1.57 2.98
CA ALA A 194 2.14 -2.26 3.62
C ALA A 194 3.28 -1.30 3.97
N CYS A 195 3.51 -0.24 3.19
CA CYS A 195 4.53 0.78 3.48
C CYS A 195 4.21 1.64 4.70
N LEU A 196 2.94 1.73 5.13
CA LEU A 196 2.57 2.41 6.37
C LEU A 196 3.00 1.62 7.62
N ALA A 197 3.16 0.30 7.50
CA ALA A 197 3.55 -0.59 8.60
C ALA A 197 5.08 -0.57 8.84
N LYS A 198 5.59 0.53 9.41
CA LYS A 198 7.03 0.77 9.64
C LYS A 198 7.75 -0.37 10.41
N ASP A 199 7.09 -0.94 11.41
CA ASP A 199 7.64 -2.01 12.27
C ASP A 199 7.41 -3.43 11.70
N GLY A 200 6.90 -3.51 10.47
CA GLY A 200 6.45 -4.72 9.83
C GLY A 200 4.97 -5.00 10.11
N LEU A 201 4.45 -6.01 9.41
CA LEU A 201 3.07 -6.46 9.55
C LEU A 201 2.98 -7.48 10.67
N TYR A 202 2.14 -7.22 11.67
CA TYR A 202 1.82 -8.22 12.68
C TYR A 202 0.92 -9.30 12.09
N GLN A 203 -0.10 -8.89 11.30
CA GLN A 203 -0.99 -9.81 10.61
C GLN A 203 -1.55 -9.17 9.34
N ILE A 204 -1.90 -10.01 8.37
CA ILE A 204 -2.74 -9.67 7.24
C ILE A 204 -4.07 -10.37 7.42
N LEU A 205 -5.19 -9.64 7.34
CA LEU A 205 -6.51 -10.25 7.27
C LEU A 205 -6.98 -10.26 5.82
N PHE A 206 -7.05 -11.44 5.23
CA PHE A 206 -7.60 -11.61 3.88
C PHE A 206 -9.11 -11.84 3.98
N VAL A 207 -9.88 -10.80 3.69
CA VAL A 207 -11.33 -10.75 3.93
C VAL A 207 -12.10 -11.15 2.67
N THR A 208 -13.00 -12.12 2.81
CA THR A 208 -13.89 -12.60 1.74
C THR A 208 -15.32 -12.77 2.23
N ASN A 209 -16.30 -12.39 1.40
CA ASN A 209 -17.72 -12.57 1.68
C ASN A 209 -18.29 -13.75 0.86
N GLY A 210 -18.15 -14.96 1.41
CA GLY A 210 -18.68 -16.18 0.80
C GLY A 210 -17.58 -17.15 0.34
N LYS A 211 -17.83 -17.85 -0.77
CA LYS A 211 -16.83 -18.77 -1.35
C LYS A 211 -15.69 -17.96 -1.96
N LEU A 212 -14.46 -18.36 -1.64
CA LEU A 212 -13.28 -17.85 -2.34
C LEU A 212 -13.40 -18.16 -3.83
N THR A 213 -13.31 -17.11 -4.63
CA THR A 213 -13.30 -17.21 -6.09
C THR A 213 -11.89 -17.42 -6.60
N GLN A 214 -11.74 -18.02 -7.79
CA GLN A 214 -10.44 -18.20 -8.42
C GLN A 214 -9.67 -16.87 -8.55
N ALA A 215 -10.38 -15.79 -8.91
CA ALA A 215 -9.78 -14.45 -8.99
C ALA A 215 -9.21 -13.96 -7.64
N GLU A 216 -9.86 -14.27 -6.51
CA GLU A 216 -9.35 -13.92 -5.18
C GLU A 216 -8.10 -14.73 -4.82
N ILE A 217 -8.06 -16.02 -5.17
CA ILE A 217 -6.89 -16.88 -4.98
C ILE A 217 -5.70 -16.36 -5.81
N GLU A 218 -5.93 -16.06 -7.08
CA GLU A 218 -4.91 -15.48 -7.96
C GLU A 218 -4.36 -14.17 -7.42
N VAL A 219 -5.24 -13.24 -6.99
CA VAL A 219 -4.81 -11.96 -6.39
C VAL A 219 -3.95 -12.21 -5.16
N TYR A 220 -4.33 -13.16 -4.30
CA TYR A 220 -3.53 -13.52 -3.14
C TYR A 220 -2.17 -14.11 -3.52
N ASN A 221 -2.11 -14.95 -4.56
CA ASN A 221 -0.86 -15.50 -5.09
C ASN A 221 0.04 -14.40 -5.68
N TYR A 222 -0.52 -13.39 -6.34
CA TYR A 222 0.26 -12.22 -6.76
C TYR A 222 0.76 -11.42 -5.56
N ILE A 223 -0.04 -11.24 -4.50
CA ILE A 223 0.39 -10.53 -3.29
C ILE A 223 1.58 -11.27 -2.65
N ARG A 224 1.47 -12.59 -2.44
CA ARG A 224 2.53 -13.38 -1.80
C ARG A 224 3.81 -13.48 -2.65
N THR A 225 3.70 -13.43 -3.97
CA THR A 225 4.86 -13.57 -4.88
C THR A 225 5.46 -12.24 -5.34
N ILE A 226 4.66 -11.21 -5.58
CA ILE A 226 5.08 -9.93 -6.17
C ILE A 226 5.38 -8.88 -5.10
N ILE A 227 4.52 -8.77 -4.08
CA ILE A 227 4.61 -7.72 -3.06
C ILE A 227 5.46 -8.19 -1.89
N PHE A 228 5.21 -9.43 -1.47
CA PHE A 228 5.85 -10.05 -0.33
C PHE A 228 6.71 -11.24 -0.77
N ASP A 229 6.98 -12.15 0.17
CA ASP A 229 7.52 -13.47 -0.09
C ASP A 229 6.52 -14.54 0.40
N GLU A 230 6.76 -15.80 0.03
CA GLU A 230 5.91 -16.93 0.43
C GLU A 230 5.72 -17.06 1.95
N GLY A 231 6.66 -16.53 2.74
CA GLY A 231 6.57 -16.50 4.21
C GLY A 231 5.46 -15.60 4.74
N VAL A 232 4.92 -14.69 3.93
CA VAL A 232 3.82 -13.80 4.33
C VAL A 232 2.57 -14.59 4.75
N SER A 233 2.33 -15.76 4.15
CA SER A 233 1.16 -16.57 4.46
C SER A 233 1.11 -17.03 5.92
N GLN A 234 2.27 -17.18 6.58
CA GLN A 234 2.34 -17.49 8.02
C GLN A 234 1.85 -16.35 8.93
N TYR A 235 1.64 -15.16 8.34
CA TYR A 235 1.09 -13.98 8.99
C TYR A 235 -0.26 -13.58 8.40
N THR A 236 -0.79 -14.34 7.44
CA THR A 236 -2.12 -14.12 6.87
C THR A 236 -3.15 -14.99 7.58
N THR A 237 -4.22 -14.36 8.06
CA THR A 237 -5.45 -15.04 8.47
C THR A 237 -6.52 -14.79 7.43
N LEU A 238 -7.10 -15.87 6.92
CA LEU A 238 -8.25 -15.79 6.04
C LEU A 238 -9.51 -15.54 6.90
N VAL A 239 -10.28 -14.51 6.56
CA VAL A 239 -11.46 -14.08 7.31
C VAL A 239 -12.68 -14.17 6.40
N ARG A 240 -13.58 -15.09 6.71
CA ARG A 240 -14.87 -15.22 6.01
C ARG A 240 -15.95 -14.43 6.73
N THR A 241 -16.43 -13.38 6.08
CA THR A 241 -17.51 -12.49 6.55
C THR A 241 -18.88 -13.01 6.14
N HIS A 242 -19.95 -12.38 6.66
CA HIS A 242 -21.35 -12.78 6.44
C HIS A 242 -21.63 -14.25 6.77
N ALA A 243 -21.10 -14.72 7.90
CA ALA A 243 -21.13 -16.12 8.30
C ALA A 243 -21.96 -16.37 9.58
N PRO A 244 -23.28 -16.04 9.61
CA PRO A 244 -24.08 -16.11 10.84
C PRO A 244 -24.18 -17.53 11.43
N ASN A 245 -24.14 -18.57 10.59
CA ASN A 245 -24.34 -19.96 11.00
C ASN A 245 -23.03 -20.72 11.29
N PHE A 246 -21.86 -20.08 11.10
CA PHE A 246 -20.58 -20.77 11.19
C PHE A 246 -20.02 -20.88 12.61
N GLN A 247 -20.76 -20.41 13.62
CA GLN A 247 -20.47 -20.69 15.03
C GLN A 247 -20.69 -22.18 15.37
N GLU A 248 -21.41 -22.93 14.53
CA GLU A 248 -21.62 -24.36 14.68
C GLU A 248 -20.42 -25.16 14.13
N LYS A 249 -19.69 -25.86 15.02
CA LYS A 249 -18.51 -26.68 14.67
C LYS A 249 -18.74 -27.66 13.51
N GLY A 250 -19.98 -28.15 13.33
CA GLY A 250 -20.35 -29.04 12.23
C GLY A 250 -20.29 -28.37 10.85
N MET A 251 -20.76 -27.12 10.74
CA MET A 251 -20.75 -26.38 9.47
C MET A 251 -19.33 -26.01 9.03
N LEU A 252 -18.46 -25.63 9.97
CA LEU A 252 -17.03 -25.41 9.73
C LEU A 252 -16.36 -26.65 9.14
N TYR A 253 -16.61 -27.81 9.75
CA TYR A 253 -16.05 -29.09 9.31
C TYR A 253 -16.54 -29.49 7.91
N ASP A 254 -17.83 -29.30 7.62
CA ASP A 254 -18.41 -29.61 6.31
C ASP A 254 -17.92 -28.67 5.19
N ASP A 255 -17.70 -27.39 5.49
CA ASP A 255 -17.15 -26.42 4.52
C ASP A 255 -15.69 -26.76 4.20
N LEU A 256 -14.87 -27.06 5.21
CA LEU A 256 -13.49 -27.52 5.02
C LEU A 256 -13.43 -28.84 4.21
N LYS A 257 -14.35 -29.78 4.43
CA LYS A 257 -14.46 -31.01 3.62
C LYS A 257 -14.72 -30.72 2.14
N ARG A 258 -15.58 -29.75 1.85
CA ARG A 258 -15.92 -29.37 0.48
C ARG A 258 -14.74 -28.69 -0.19
N ILE A 259 -14.08 -27.76 0.51
CA ILE A 259 -12.87 -27.08 0.06
C ILE A 259 -11.78 -28.09 -0.33
N ILE A 260 -11.53 -29.09 0.52
CA ILE A 260 -10.52 -30.15 0.27
C ILE A 260 -10.81 -30.97 -0.98
N LYS A 261 -12.08 -31.09 -1.38
CA LYS A 261 -12.50 -31.87 -2.54
C LYS A 261 -12.64 -31.06 -3.84
N GLU A 262 -12.63 -29.73 -3.75
CA GLU A 262 -13.02 -28.85 -4.87
C GLU A 262 -11.81 -28.34 -5.68
N ASN A 263 -10.74 -27.87 -5.02
CA ASN A 263 -9.60 -27.25 -5.71
C ASN A 263 -8.29 -27.37 -4.90
N ASP A 264 -7.26 -28.02 -5.46
CA ASP A 264 -5.96 -28.21 -4.82
C ASP A 264 -5.26 -26.89 -4.46
N GLU A 265 -5.40 -25.85 -5.28
CA GLU A 265 -4.83 -24.52 -5.04
C GLU A 265 -5.47 -23.84 -3.82
N LEU A 266 -6.79 -24.04 -3.66
CA LEU A 266 -7.52 -23.59 -2.47
C LEU A 266 -7.04 -24.35 -1.23
N VAL A 267 -6.76 -25.65 -1.35
CA VAL A 267 -6.21 -26.43 -0.24
C VAL A 267 -4.80 -25.95 0.14
N GLU A 268 -3.96 -25.64 -0.83
CA GLU A 268 -2.63 -25.09 -0.58
C GLU A 268 -2.71 -23.72 0.12
N LEU A 269 -3.62 -22.85 -0.31
CA LEU A 269 -3.86 -21.57 0.33
C LEU A 269 -4.25 -21.74 1.81
N PHE A 270 -5.19 -22.64 2.11
CA PHE A 270 -5.63 -22.91 3.48
C PHE A 270 -4.54 -23.51 4.36
N ARG A 271 -3.64 -24.32 3.79
CA ARG A 271 -2.51 -24.92 4.53
C ARG A 271 -1.37 -23.93 4.77
N SER A 272 -1.17 -22.99 3.86
CA SER A 272 -0.08 -22.02 3.94
C SER A 272 -0.43 -20.81 4.81
N CYS A 273 -1.70 -20.42 4.84
CA CYS A 273 -2.22 -19.38 5.73
C CYS A 273 -2.14 -19.81 7.20
N ARG A 274 -1.91 -18.83 8.06
CA ARG A 274 -1.80 -19.03 9.51
C ARG A 274 -3.05 -19.65 10.12
N ASP A 275 -4.19 -19.05 9.80
CA ASP A 275 -5.46 -19.35 10.43
C ASP A 275 -6.61 -19.02 9.47
N PHE A 276 -7.78 -19.59 9.76
CA PHE A 276 -8.99 -19.34 9.02
C PHE A 276 -10.18 -19.21 9.99
N ILE A 277 -10.74 -18.00 10.02
CA ILE A 277 -11.83 -17.67 10.94
C ILE A 277 -13.09 -17.26 10.19
N TYR A 278 -14.22 -17.45 10.87
CA TYR A 278 -15.53 -17.03 10.41
C TYR A 278 -16.06 -15.97 11.34
N VAL A 279 -16.55 -14.88 10.77
CA VAL A 279 -17.11 -13.77 11.53
C VAL A 279 -18.41 -13.33 10.89
N ASN A 280 -19.32 -12.84 11.73
CA ASN A 280 -20.51 -12.15 11.27
C ASN A 280 -20.37 -10.66 11.55
N ASN A 281 -20.36 -9.86 10.49
CA ASN A 281 -20.07 -8.43 10.51
C ASN A 281 -21.28 -7.62 9.98
N PRO A 282 -22.47 -7.73 10.61
CA PRO A 282 -23.63 -6.96 10.20
C PRO A 282 -23.38 -5.46 10.25
N SER A 283 -23.94 -4.69 9.30
CA SER A 283 -23.87 -3.23 9.28
C SER A 283 -24.74 -2.61 10.39
N LEU A 284 -24.22 -1.60 11.11
CA LEU A 284 -25.02 -0.85 12.08
C LEU A 284 -25.98 0.12 11.39
N LYS A 285 -25.63 0.58 10.18
CA LYS A 285 -26.45 1.54 9.42
C LYS A 285 -27.79 0.96 8.95
N GLU A 286 -27.86 -0.37 8.84
CA GLU A 286 -29.02 -1.11 8.30
C GLU A 286 -29.64 -2.05 9.34
N ALA A 287 -29.25 -1.89 10.61
CA ALA A 287 -29.70 -2.74 11.70
C ALA A 287 -31.18 -2.50 12.04
N ASN A 288 -32.02 -3.51 11.84
CA ASN A 288 -33.40 -3.49 12.35
C ASN A 288 -33.46 -3.61 13.88
N ASN A 289 -32.47 -4.28 14.48
CA ASN A 289 -32.30 -4.39 15.92
C ASN A 289 -30.83 -4.18 16.27
N ILE A 290 -30.52 -3.00 16.81
CA ILE A 290 -29.14 -2.56 17.11
C ILE A 290 -28.52 -3.46 18.18
N GLU A 291 -29.27 -3.86 19.21
CA GLU A 291 -28.76 -4.67 20.32
C GLU A 291 -28.27 -6.05 19.85
N ILE A 292 -29.05 -6.72 19.00
CA ILE A 292 -28.64 -8.02 18.40
C ILE A 292 -27.41 -7.85 17.50
N VAL A 293 -27.33 -6.74 16.76
CA VAL A 293 -26.20 -6.44 15.89
C VAL A 293 -24.93 -6.16 16.71
N GLU A 294 -25.04 -5.45 17.83
CA GLU A 294 -23.94 -5.20 18.76
C GLU A 294 -23.46 -6.51 19.41
N GLU A 295 -24.37 -7.36 19.92
CA GLU A 295 -24.02 -8.68 20.47
C GLU A 295 -23.30 -9.56 19.43
N THR A 296 -23.76 -9.52 18.18
CA THR A 296 -23.13 -10.24 17.07
C THR A 296 -21.73 -9.69 16.77
N ARG A 297 -21.57 -8.36 16.74
CA ARG A 297 -20.28 -7.70 16.53
C ARG A 297 -19.32 -8.02 17.68
N ASP A 298 -19.80 -8.08 18.92
CA ASP A 298 -19.00 -8.46 20.09
C ASP A 298 -18.51 -9.92 20.03
N ALA A 299 -19.36 -10.85 19.58
CA ALA A 299 -18.95 -12.23 19.36
C ALA A 299 -17.86 -12.33 18.28
N SER A 300 -18.04 -11.63 17.16
CA SER A 300 -17.03 -11.56 16.08
C SER A 300 -15.74 -10.89 16.54
N ARG A 301 -15.82 -9.85 17.36
CA ARG A 301 -14.66 -9.18 17.96
C ARG A 301 -13.85 -10.16 18.82
N LYS A 302 -14.50 -11.00 19.63
CA LYS A 302 -13.81 -12.02 20.44
C LYS A 302 -13.02 -13.00 19.58
N GLU A 303 -13.61 -13.48 18.47
CA GLU A 303 -12.90 -14.39 17.55
C GLU A 303 -11.72 -13.71 16.86
N LEU A 304 -11.88 -12.46 16.41
CA LEU A 304 -10.78 -11.66 15.83
C LEU A 304 -9.64 -11.46 16.85
N MET A 305 -9.98 -11.13 18.09
CA MET A 305 -8.99 -10.94 19.15
C MET A 305 -8.27 -12.24 19.50
N LYS A 306 -8.96 -13.39 19.45
CA LYS A 306 -8.33 -14.71 19.63
C LYS A 306 -7.32 -14.98 18.51
N ALA A 307 -7.69 -14.74 17.25
CA ALA A 307 -6.80 -14.91 16.10
C ALA A 307 -5.59 -13.95 16.14
N LEU A 308 -5.75 -12.77 16.74
CA LEU A 308 -4.67 -11.81 16.98
C LEU A 308 -3.79 -12.17 18.18
N GLY A 309 -4.37 -12.74 19.24
CA GLY A 309 -3.68 -13.13 20.47
C GLY A 309 -2.83 -14.39 20.31
N SER A 310 -3.24 -15.32 19.44
CA SER A 310 -2.44 -16.50 19.07
C SER A 310 -1.23 -16.14 18.19
N CYS A 311 -1.12 -14.86 17.79
CA CYS A 311 0.04 -14.34 17.10
C CYS A 311 1.19 -14.07 18.08
N GLY A 312 2.26 -14.85 17.95
CA GLY A 312 3.49 -14.63 18.72
C GLY A 312 4.07 -13.24 18.48
N GLU A 313 5.10 -12.86 19.24
CA GLU A 313 5.64 -11.49 19.23
C GLU A 313 6.34 -11.07 17.91
N LYS A 314 6.47 -11.98 16.94
CA LYS A 314 7.18 -11.71 15.68
C LYS A 314 6.28 -10.93 14.73
N THR A 315 6.83 -9.90 14.10
CA THR A 315 6.21 -9.23 12.94
C THR A 315 6.83 -9.76 11.65
N TYR A 316 6.00 -9.89 10.62
CA TYR A 316 6.45 -10.05 9.25
C TYR A 316 7.10 -8.76 8.80
N LYS A 317 8.42 -8.76 8.84
CA LYS A 317 9.21 -7.83 8.06
C LYS A 317 9.36 -8.47 6.71
N ALA A 318 8.63 -7.95 5.71
CA ALA A 318 8.93 -8.24 4.31
C ALA A 318 10.45 -8.05 4.16
N LYS A 319 11.20 -9.15 3.99
CA LYS A 319 12.66 -9.15 4.07
C LYS A 319 13.21 -8.29 2.95
N GLY A 320 13.28 -6.97 3.17
CA GLY A 320 13.38 -5.96 2.12
C GLY A 320 12.39 -6.24 1.00
N LEU A 321 11.19 -5.63 1.04
CA LEU A 321 10.32 -5.39 -0.14
C LEU A 321 11.17 -5.54 -1.40
N ASN A 322 10.97 -6.62 -2.16
CA ASN A 322 11.88 -7.08 -3.21
C ASN A 322 12.24 -5.95 -4.21
N SER A 323 13.15 -6.20 -5.15
CA SER A 323 13.59 -5.14 -6.09
C SER A 323 12.44 -4.39 -6.78
N LEU A 324 11.33 -5.05 -7.08
CA LEU A 324 10.12 -4.40 -7.59
C LEU A 324 9.41 -3.57 -6.53
N SER A 325 9.15 -4.14 -5.36
CA SER A 325 8.41 -3.49 -4.29
C SER A 325 9.15 -2.29 -3.72
N GLN A 326 10.49 -2.32 -3.72
CA GLN A 326 11.32 -1.13 -3.45
C GLN A 326 11.10 -0.04 -4.51
N ARG A 327 11.14 -0.40 -5.80
CA ARG A 327 10.90 0.56 -6.90
C ARG A 327 9.47 1.13 -6.86
N ILE A 328 8.48 0.31 -6.50
CA ILE A 328 7.10 0.78 -6.32
C ILE A 328 7.02 1.70 -5.10
N LYS A 329 7.68 1.36 -3.98
CA LYS A 329 7.79 2.25 -2.81
C LYS A 329 8.43 3.60 -3.17
N GLU A 330 9.49 3.61 -3.97
CA GLU A 330 10.12 4.82 -4.50
C GLU A 330 9.13 5.63 -5.34
N SER A 331 8.39 5.00 -6.25
CA SER A 331 7.36 5.67 -7.05
C SER A 331 6.21 6.24 -6.23
N ILE A 332 5.74 5.50 -5.21
CA ILE A 332 4.71 5.99 -4.27
C ILE A 332 5.22 7.24 -3.54
N THR A 333 6.46 7.19 -3.04
CA THR A 333 7.08 8.31 -2.35
C THR A 333 7.17 9.54 -3.26
N LYS A 334 7.56 9.33 -4.54
CA LYS A 334 7.57 10.39 -5.56
C LYS A 334 6.19 11.00 -5.75
N GLU A 335 5.16 10.18 -5.90
CA GLU A 335 3.80 10.65 -6.12
C GLU A 335 3.28 11.45 -4.92
N GLN A 336 3.52 11.00 -3.68
CA GLN A 336 3.14 11.71 -2.47
C GLN A 336 3.81 13.09 -2.36
N ILE A 337 5.11 13.18 -2.65
CA ILE A 337 5.85 14.45 -2.67
C ILE A 337 5.28 15.38 -3.75
N LEU A 338 5.05 14.88 -4.96
CA LEU A 338 4.50 15.67 -6.07
C LEU A 338 3.07 16.16 -5.78
N GLN A 339 2.22 15.33 -5.17
CA GLN A 339 0.86 15.71 -4.78
C GLN A 339 0.87 16.76 -3.67
N ARG A 340 1.70 16.57 -2.64
CA ARG A 340 1.91 17.58 -1.58
C ARG A 340 2.34 18.90 -2.20
N ASP A 341 3.38 18.88 -3.04
CA ASP A 341 3.91 20.07 -3.68
C ASP A 341 2.84 20.78 -4.52
N LEU A 342 2.07 20.03 -5.31
CA LEU A 342 0.95 20.54 -6.12
C LEU A 342 -0.08 21.31 -5.28
N THR A 343 -0.40 20.82 -4.07
CA THR A 343 -1.32 21.51 -3.15
C THR A 343 -0.73 22.75 -2.50
N THR A 344 0.60 22.83 -2.38
CA THR A 344 1.33 23.95 -1.77
C THR A 344 1.75 25.04 -2.75
N ILE A 345 1.50 24.87 -4.06
CA ILE A 345 1.83 25.89 -5.06
C ILE A 345 1.10 27.19 -4.70
N ALA A 346 1.87 28.24 -4.38
CA ALA A 346 1.33 29.52 -3.97
C ALA A 346 0.37 30.10 -5.02
N ASP A 347 -0.80 30.56 -4.57
CA ASP A 347 -1.86 31.01 -5.47
C ASP A 347 -1.47 32.21 -6.35
N ASN A 348 -0.54 33.03 -5.88
CA ASN A 348 0.03 34.20 -6.57
C ASN A 348 1.52 34.01 -6.92
N GLY A 349 2.00 32.76 -6.89
CA GLY A 349 3.41 32.45 -7.16
C GLY A 349 3.79 32.65 -8.64
N PRO A 350 5.07 32.97 -8.92
CA PRO A 350 5.56 33.04 -10.30
C PRO A 350 5.33 31.72 -11.04
N HIS A 351 4.86 31.83 -12.29
CA HIS A 351 4.62 30.70 -13.20
C HIS A 351 3.70 29.59 -12.67
N LYS A 352 2.77 29.90 -11.75
CA LYS A 352 1.80 28.95 -11.16
C LYS A 352 1.19 27.98 -12.16
N GLU A 353 0.57 28.48 -13.23
CA GLU A 353 -0.14 27.65 -14.20
C GLU A 353 0.80 26.61 -14.87
N LEU A 354 2.02 27.04 -15.20
CA LEU A 354 3.04 26.17 -15.78
C LEU A 354 3.55 25.14 -14.76
N LEU A 355 3.77 25.56 -13.51
CA LEU A 355 4.17 24.64 -12.43
C LEU A 355 3.09 23.60 -12.17
N THR A 356 1.84 24.01 -11.97
CA THR A 356 0.69 23.10 -11.79
C THR A 356 0.59 22.09 -12.91
N THR A 357 0.79 22.52 -14.16
CA THR A 357 0.80 21.63 -15.33
C THR A 357 1.96 20.62 -15.26
N LEU A 358 3.18 21.08 -14.96
CA LEU A 358 4.36 20.22 -14.87
C LEU A 358 4.27 19.20 -13.74
N TYR A 359 3.75 19.58 -12.56
CA TYR A 359 3.53 18.65 -11.45
C TYR A 359 2.49 17.58 -11.82
N ARG A 360 1.37 17.96 -12.46
CA ARG A 360 0.37 16.99 -12.95
C ARG A 360 0.95 16.02 -13.97
N GLU A 361 1.71 16.52 -14.95
CA GLU A 361 2.40 15.67 -15.93
C GLU A 361 3.35 14.68 -15.24
N LYS A 362 4.14 15.14 -14.25
CA LYS A 362 5.05 14.27 -13.49
C LYS A 362 4.33 13.22 -12.66
N ILE A 363 3.18 13.53 -12.08
CA ILE A 363 2.32 12.57 -11.37
C ILE A 363 1.85 11.48 -12.34
N GLU A 364 1.32 11.87 -13.50
CA GLU A 364 0.81 10.92 -14.50
C GLU A 364 1.93 10.07 -15.13
N GLU A 365 3.12 10.64 -15.35
CA GLU A 365 4.32 9.91 -15.76
C GLU A 365 4.72 8.86 -14.71
N THR A 366 4.70 9.23 -13.42
CA THR A 366 5.05 8.33 -12.30
C THR A 366 4.04 7.19 -12.17
N LYS A 367 2.74 7.48 -12.29
CA LYS A 367 1.68 6.45 -12.30
C LYS A 367 1.86 5.49 -13.47
N THR A 368 2.01 6.02 -14.68
CA THR A 368 2.18 5.22 -15.90
C THR A 368 3.40 4.31 -15.81
N PHE A 369 4.54 4.83 -15.35
CA PHE A 369 5.76 4.06 -15.14
C PHE A 369 5.54 2.92 -14.14
N THR A 370 4.86 3.20 -13.02
CA THR A 370 4.57 2.20 -11.98
C THR A 370 3.67 1.08 -12.51
N SER A 371 2.58 1.42 -13.21
CA SER A 371 1.69 0.41 -13.80
C SER A 371 2.42 -0.44 -14.85
N GLN A 372 3.32 0.15 -15.65
CA GLN A 372 4.13 -0.60 -16.61
C GLN A 372 5.11 -1.56 -15.94
N GLU A 373 5.76 -1.15 -14.86
CA GLU A 373 6.67 -2.00 -14.09
C GLU A 373 5.97 -3.18 -13.42
N ILE A 374 4.78 -2.94 -12.85
CA ILE A 374 3.94 -4.00 -12.29
C ILE A 374 3.52 -4.98 -13.38
N ARG A 375 3.03 -4.49 -14.53
CA ARG A 375 2.66 -5.34 -15.69
C ARG A 375 3.80 -6.22 -16.15
N LYS A 376 5.00 -5.64 -16.26
CA LYS A 376 6.19 -6.37 -16.68
C LYS A 376 6.48 -7.53 -15.73
N HIS A 377 6.45 -7.29 -14.42
CA HIS A 377 6.72 -8.35 -13.44
C HIS A 377 5.62 -9.41 -13.37
N ILE A 378 4.35 -9.02 -13.50
CA ILE A 378 3.24 -9.98 -13.63
C ILE A 378 3.48 -10.87 -14.86
N THR A 379 3.82 -10.26 -16.00
CA THR A 379 4.07 -11.01 -17.25
C THR A 379 5.27 -11.94 -17.12
N GLU A 380 6.37 -11.49 -16.52
CA GLU A 380 7.58 -12.30 -16.31
C GLU A 380 7.32 -13.49 -15.38
N LYS A 381 6.54 -13.31 -14.30
CA LYS A 381 6.17 -14.40 -13.41
C LYS A 381 5.16 -15.37 -14.04
N ASN A 382 4.19 -14.86 -14.79
CA ASN A 382 3.23 -15.69 -15.51
C ASN A 382 3.87 -16.43 -16.69
N GLN A 383 4.97 -15.95 -17.27
CA GLN A 383 5.71 -16.68 -18.30
C GLN A 383 6.51 -17.86 -17.75
N ILE A 384 6.65 -17.99 -16.42
CA ILE A 384 7.26 -19.17 -15.79
C ILE A 384 6.22 -20.28 -15.56
N GLU A 385 4.92 -19.99 -15.64
CA GLU A 385 3.85 -20.98 -15.63
C GLU A 385 2.85 -20.75 -16.77
N ILE A 386 3.03 -21.57 -17.82
CA ILE A 386 2.04 -21.99 -18.82
C ILE A 386 2.12 -21.27 -20.19
N GLN A 387 2.50 -22.09 -21.19
CA GLN A 387 2.14 -21.92 -22.59
C GLN A 387 0.63 -21.72 -22.72
N GLY A 388 0.24 -20.50 -23.11
CA GLY A 388 -0.95 -20.18 -23.89
C GLY A 388 -2.31 -20.68 -23.37
N ASP A 389 -3.12 -19.76 -22.84
CA ASP A 389 -4.39 -19.49 -23.52
C ASP A 389 -4.91 -18.08 -23.19
N SER A 390 -5.32 -17.37 -24.23
CA SER A 390 -5.86 -16.02 -24.19
C SER A 390 -7.37 -16.09 -23.99
N SER A 391 -7.84 -16.17 -22.74
CA SER A 391 -9.28 -16.21 -22.43
C SER A 391 -9.69 -15.20 -21.35
N TRP A 392 -9.28 -13.94 -21.48
CA TRP A 392 -9.70 -12.85 -20.57
C TRP A 392 -10.90 -12.02 -21.07
N GLN A 393 -11.59 -12.44 -22.15
CA GLN A 393 -12.63 -11.62 -22.80
C GLN A 393 -14.00 -12.29 -23.03
N ARG A 394 -14.42 -13.30 -22.26
CA ARG A 394 -15.80 -13.80 -22.38
C ARG A 394 -16.55 -13.83 -21.06
N THR A 395 -17.63 -13.04 -21.01
CA THR A 395 -18.74 -13.13 -20.04
C THR A 395 -19.32 -14.54 -20.00
N PRO A 396 -19.75 -15.06 -18.84
CA PRO A 396 -20.33 -16.39 -18.76
C PRO A 396 -21.78 -16.37 -19.25
N GLN A 397 -22.02 -16.84 -20.47
CA GLN A 397 -23.32 -17.41 -20.83
C GLN A 397 -23.32 -18.88 -20.39
N ARG A 398 -24.29 -19.22 -19.53
CA ARG A 398 -24.57 -20.60 -19.12
C ARG A 398 -25.06 -21.42 -20.32
N THR A 399 -24.41 -22.54 -20.58
CA THR A 399 -25.05 -23.82 -20.94
C THR A 399 -24.14 -24.98 -20.52
N PRO A 400 -24.69 -26.12 -20.07
CA PRO A 400 -23.91 -27.26 -19.60
C PRO A 400 -23.55 -28.16 -20.78
N THR A 401 -22.27 -28.36 -21.04
CA THR A 401 -21.80 -29.47 -21.87
C THR A 401 -20.62 -30.16 -21.22
N ASN A 402 -20.82 -31.45 -21.00
CA ASN A 402 -19.84 -32.44 -20.59
C ASN A 402 -18.53 -32.28 -21.37
N LEU A 403 -17.41 -32.14 -20.66
CA LEU A 403 -16.14 -32.65 -21.11
C LEU A 403 -15.37 -33.23 -19.93
N SER A 404 -15.16 -34.53 -20.02
CA SER A 404 -14.28 -35.33 -19.20
C SER A 404 -12.85 -34.83 -19.30
N VAL A 405 -12.28 -34.40 -18.18
CA VAL A 405 -10.84 -34.54 -17.92
C VAL A 405 -10.71 -35.61 -16.86
N ALA A 406 -10.19 -36.75 -17.28
CA ALA A 406 -9.99 -37.91 -16.43
C ALA A 406 -8.88 -37.62 -15.40
N SER A 407 -9.26 -37.76 -14.14
CA SER A 407 -8.55 -38.51 -13.09
C SER A 407 -7.04 -38.29 -12.92
N ASN A 408 -6.69 -37.64 -11.81
CA ASN A 408 -5.60 -38.08 -10.94
C ASN A 408 -5.89 -37.76 -9.45
N ILE A 409 -7.12 -37.99 -8.99
CA ILE A 409 -7.40 -38.19 -7.56
C ILE A 409 -8.09 -39.55 -7.42
N SER A 410 -7.28 -40.60 -7.38
CA SER A 410 -7.70 -41.85 -6.77
C SER A 410 -7.85 -41.61 -5.27
N THR A 411 -9.09 -41.49 -4.83
CA THR A 411 -9.58 -41.89 -3.49
C THR A 411 -8.60 -41.61 -2.33
N MET A 412 -8.46 -40.34 -1.93
CA MET A 412 -8.04 -40.09 -0.55
C MET A 412 -9.12 -40.65 0.38
N SER A 413 -8.77 -41.66 1.18
CA SER A 413 -9.69 -42.25 2.15
C SER A 413 -10.23 -41.20 3.11
N ASP A 414 -11.47 -41.37 3.60
CA ASP A 414 -12.09 -40.45 4.57
C ASP A 414 -11.23 -40.24 5.83
N ASN A 415 -10.33 -41.19 6.13
CA ASN A 415 -9.34 -41.08 7.21
C ASN A 415 -8.24 -40.04 6.93
N ILE A 416 -7.78 -39.89 5.67
CA ILE A 416 -6.78 -38.90 5.29
C ILE A 416 -7.41 -37.50 5.26
N ILE A 417 -8.62 -37.39 4.73
CA ILE A 417 -9.40 -36.13 4.77
C ILE A 417 -9.68 -35.76 6.23
N GLY A 418 -10.06 -36.73 7.06
CA GLY A 418 -10.26 -36.57 8.50
C GLY A 418 -8.99 -36.09 9.22
N ALA A 419 -7.81 -36.63 8.87
CA ALA A 419 -6.53 -36.22 9.44
C ALA A 419 -6.08 -34.81 8.98
N ILE A 420 -6.29 -34.46 7.71
CA ILE A 420 -6.02 -33.10 7.20
C ILE A 420 -6.92 -32.09 7.90
N ILE A 421 -8.21 -32.40 8.03
CA ILE A 421 -9.17 -31.51 8.71
C ILE A 421 -8.88 -31.46 10.21
N GLN A 422 -8.50 -32.57 10.84
CA GLN A 422 -8.05 -32.53 12.23
C GLN A 422 -6.75 -31.72 12.37
N GLY A 423 -5.83 -31.75 11.42
CA GLY A 423 -4.65 -30.87 11.43
C GLY A 423 -5.02 -29.39 11.32
N LEU A 424 -5.93 -29.04 10.40
CA LEU A 424 -6.45 -27.68 10.24
C LEU A 424 -7.24 -27.21 11.48
N ILE A 425 -8.06 -28.09 12.08
CA ILE A 425 -8.86 -27.80 13.29
C ILE A 425 -8.02 -27.84 14.57
N GLN A 426 -7.00 -28.68 14.67
CA GLN A 426 -6.06 -28.67 15.80
C GLN A 426 -5.17 -27.42 15.73
N GLY A 427 -4.85 -26.90 14.55
CA GLY A 427 -4.30 -25.55 14.38
C GLY A 427 -5.21 -24.45 14.94
N LEU A 428 -6.53 -24.63 14.89
CA LEU A 428 -7.56 -23.73 15.44
C LEU A 428 -7.83 -23.89 16.96
N VAL A 429 -7.36 -24.99 17.58
CA VAL A 429 -7.69 -25.36 18.98
C VAL A 429 -6.46 -25.55 19.88
N THR A 430 -5.25 -25.62 19.32
CA THR A 430 -3.99 -25.56 20.07
C THR A 430 -3.14 -24.40 19.57
N VAL A 431 -3.41 -23.20 20.13
CA VAL A 431 -2.49 -22.14 20.62
C VAL A 431 -3.35 -20.95 21.04
#